data_AF-A0A5N5GIY1-F1
#
_entry.id   AF-A0A5N5GIY1-F1
#
_cell.length_a   1.000
_cell.length_b   1.000
_cell.length_c   1.000
_cell.angle_alpha   90.00
_cell.angle_beta   90.00
_cell.angle_gamma   90.00
#
_symmetry.space_group_name_H-M   'P 1'
#
loop_
_entity.id
_entity.type
_entity.pdbx_description
1 polymer ?
#
loop_
_entity_poly.entity_id
_entity_poly.type
_entity_poly.pdbx_seq_one_letter_code
_entity_poly.pdbx_strand_id
1 'polypeptide(L)'
;MGFSVLGVCVGGFVLFFLGGIKVGFSQSESFARNYISWDDLKVDDRKLGLNTKEERVNGSRIIVVDKNGGGDSLTVQGAVDMVPEQNTERVKIYILPGIYREKVLVPISKPYISFIGNQKKTSETVITWNNKASDNDGTGCELGTYRTASVAIEADYFCATGITFENTVVAVPGGYGMQAVALRVAGDKAMFYRVQVLGTQDTLLDETGSHYFYHCHIQGNVDFIFGRSRSIYQECVIQSTAENSGAIAAHHRDSPYEDTGFSFVNCKIIGTGYIYLGRAWGNYSRAVYSYCHFDDIITPPRWSDWNYPSMQNVIVYNKCILDKKMYNWPFPISFTMIHMSFYTSLAFLLVRIFRLVEPVAMSRDLYLSSIIPIIALYSFSLWLSNSTFQMLKALMPVIVYSIGVSFEKESFKTDTMVNMNSISIGIVVAAYDNA
;
A
#
# COMPACT_ATOMS: atom_id res chain seq x y z
N MET A 1 -10.92 -37.23 81.58
CA MET A 1 -9.75 -37.41 80.68
C MET A 1 -9.85 -38.80 80.05
N GLY A 2 -10.45 -39.03 78.89
CA GLY A 2 -11.03 -38.10 77.92
C GLY A 2 -10.85 -38.58 76.48
N PHE A 3 -11.46 -39.73 76.15
CA PHE A 3 -12.06 -40.18 74.87
C PHE A 3 -11.16 -40.19 73.58
N SER A 4 -10.94 -41.29 72.82
CA SER A 4 -11.85 -42.34 72.25
C SER A 4 -12.94 -41.70 71.36
N VAL A 5 -13.39 -42.12 70.18
CA VAL A 5 -13.49 -43.40 69.47
C VAL A 5 -14.27 -43.09 68.16
N LEU A 6 -14.15 -43.96 67.14
CA LEU A 6 -15.06 -44.24 65.99
C LEU A 6 -16.03 -43.15 65.52
N GLY A 7 -16.06 -42.83 64.22
CA GLY A 7 -16.74 -43.67 63.21
C GLY A 7 -17.75 -42.76 62.50
N VAL A 8 -17.90 -42.80 61.18
CA VAL A 8 -18.82 -43.68 60.43
C VAL A 8 -18.62 -43.21 58.98
N CYS A 9 -17.95 -43.97 58.11
CA CYS A 9 -18.46 -45.06 57.25
C CYS A 9 -18.55 -44.62 55.78
N VAL A 10 -17.93 -45.45 54.93
CA VAL A 10 -18.49 -46.04 53.69
C VAL A 10 -18.88 -45.05 52.57
N GLY A 11 -18.42 -45.16 51.34
CA GLY A 11 -17.68 -46.19 50.63
C GLY A 11 -17.46 -45.72 49.19
N GLY A 12 -16.42 -46.23 48.54
CA GLY A 12 -16.23 -46.04 47.10
C GLY A 12 -17.28 -46.80 46.28
N PHE A 13 -17.48 -46.39 45.03
CA PHE A 13 -17.68 -47.22 43.82
C PHE A 13 -17.94 -46.23 42.66
N VAL A 14 -17.04 -46.13 41.69
CA VAL A 14 -17.08 -46.74 40.34
C VAL A 14 -17.97 -46.00 39.32
N LEU A 15 -17.39 -45.93 38.13
CA LEU A 15 -17.84 -45.41 36.85
C LEU A 15 -19.28 -45.75 36.39
N PHE A 16 -19.78 -44.77 35.61
CA PHE A 16 -20.53 -44.85 34.35
C PHE A 16 -22.07 -44.92 34.31
N PHE A 17 -22.60 -43.90 33.60
CA PHE A 17 -23.81 -43.80 32.76
C PHE A 17 -25.20 -43.79 33.42
N LEU A 18 -25.85 -42.61 33.40
CA LEU A 18 -27.03 -42.28 32.57
C LEU A 18 -27.73 -40.99 33.05
N GLY A 19 -28.16 -40.15 32.10
CA GLY A 19 -29.30 -39.25 32.29
C GLY A 19 -29.01 -37.85 32.82
N GLY A 20 -28.66 -36.93 31.91
CA GLY A 20 -28.54 -35.50 32.24
C GLY A 20 -28.67 -34.65 30.98
N ILE A 21 -29.90 -34.53 30.50
CA ILE A 21 -30.33 -33.63 29.44
C ILE A 21 -29.78 -32.21 29.71
N LYS A 22 -28.94 -31.68 28.82
CA LYS A 22 -28.72 -30.24 28.68
C LYS A 22 -29.29 -29.79 27.34
N VAL A 23 -30.53 -29.34 27.38
CA VAL A 23 -31.19 -28.63 26.29
C VAL A 23 -30.88 -27.14 26.42
N GLY A 24 -30.30 -26.59 25.34
CA GLY A 24 -30.47 -25.26 24.75
C GLY A 24 -30.54 -24.02 25.64
N PHE A 25 -29.60 -23.11 25.50
CA PHE A 25 -29.60 -22.04 24.48
C PHE A 25 -28.51 -21.02 24.82
N SER A 26 -27.66 -20.70 23.86
CA SER A 26 -27.22 -19.32 23.67
C SER A 26 -26.80 -19.21 22.21
N GLN A 27 -27.55 -18.39 21.47
CA GLN A 27 -27.23 -17.98 20.11
C GLN A 27 -25.78 -17.49 20.10
N SER A 28 -24.98 -18.00 19.15
CA SER A 28 -23.78 -17.29 18.74
C SER A 28 -24.24 -15.96 18.16
N GLU A 29 -24.28 -14.90 18.97
CA GLU A 29 -24.39 -13.52 18.49
C GLU A 29 -23.18 -13.28 17.58
N SER A 30 -23.40 -13.27 16.27
CA SER A 30 -22.38 -13.01 15.25
C SER A 30 -22.04 -11.53 15.23
N PHE A 31 -21.41 -11.03 16.28
CA PHE A 31 -20.82 -9.70 16.25
C PHE A 31 -19.86 -9.56 15.06
N ALA A 32 -19.94 -8.44 14.36
CA ALA A 32 -19.00 -8.03 13.33
C ALA A 32 -17.56 -8.27 13.79
N ARG A 33 -16.84 -9.09 13.04
CA ARG A 33 -15.41 -9.28 13.26
C ARG A 33 -14.68 -8.02 12.79
N ASN A 34 -13.73 -7.53 13.58
CA ASN A 34 -12.87 -6.40 13.24
C ASN A 34 -11.80 -6.75 12.18
N TYR A 35 -12.03 -7.78 11.37
CA TYR A 35 -11.12 -8.21 10.30
C TYR A 35 -11.93 -8.84 9.15
N ILE A 36 -11.37 -8.77 7.95
CA ILE A 36 -11.88 -9.48 6.76
C ILE A 36 -11.15 -10.82 6.66
N SER A 37 -11.91 -11.87 6.38
CA SER A 37 -11.46 -13.23 6.19
C SER A 37 -11.78 -13.73 4.77
N TRP A 38 -11.14 -14.83 4.35
CA TRP A 38 -11.46 -15.45 3.06
C TRP A 38 -12.90 -15.95 2.97
N ASP A 39 -13.57 -16.20 4.10
CA ASP A 39 -14.97 -16.62 4.11
C ASP A 39 -15.90 -15.46 3.74
N ASP A 40 -15.50 -14.20 3.96
CA ASP A 40 -16.28 -13.02 3.59
C ASP A 40 -16.34 -12.83 2.06
N LEU A 41 -15.45 -13.49 1.32
CA LEU A 41 -15.32 -13.44 -0.15
C LEU A 41 -15.82 -14.72 -0.85
N LYS A 42 -16.50 -15.61 -0.12
CA LYS A 42 -16.99 -16.89 -0.66
C LYS A 42 -18.48 -17.08 -0.42
N VAL A 43 -19.14 -17.65 -1.42
CA VAL A 43 -20.49 -18.23 -1.33
C VAL A 43 -20.38 -19.71 -1.67
N ASP A 44 -21.12 -20.56 -0.97
CA ASP A 44 -21.17 -22.00 -1.25
C ASP A 44 -22.18 -22.27 -2.38
N ASP A 45 -21.68 -22.39 -3.62
CA ASP A 45 -22.49 -22.58 -4.83
C ASP A 45 -23.45 -23.78 -4.74
N ARG A 46 -23.12 -24.81 -3.95
CA ARG A 46 -23.96 -26.02 -3.81
C ARG A 46 -25.25 -25.76 -3.03
N LYS A 47 -25.29 -24.69 -2.23
CA LYS A 47 -26.45 -24.34 -1.39
C LYS A 47 -27.40 -23.34 -2.05
N LEU A 48 -26.95 -22.62 -3.08
CA LEU A 48 -27.79 -21.66 -3.83
C LEU A 48 -28.92 -22.35 -4.64
N GLY A 49 -28.78 -23.64 -4.95
CA GLY A 49 -29.78 -24.41 -5.71
C GLY A 49 -30.91 -25.05 -4.88
N LEU A 50 -30.93 -24.87 -3.56
CA LEU A 50 -31.94 -25.43 -2.67
C LEU A 50 -32.76 -24.30 -2.03
N ASN A 51 -33.97 -24.07 -2.56
CA ASN A 51 -35.07 -23.25 -2.02
C ASN A 51 -34.73 -22.05 -1.10
N THR A 52 -34.99 -20.87 -1.67
CA THR A 52 -35.06 -19.52 -1.11
C THR A 52 -35.92 -19.38 0.17
N LYS A 53 -35.38 -19.79 1.32
CA LYS A 53 -35.81 -19.29 2.63
C LYS A 53 -34.59 -19.07 3.52
N GLU A 54 -34.13 -17.82 3.59
CA GLU A 54 -33.25 -17.25 4.63
C GLU A 54 -32.28 -18.25 5.32
N GLU A 55 -31.47 -18.98 4.55
CA GLU A 55 -30.45 -19.82 5.17
C GLU A 55 -29.21 -18.98 5.47
N ARG A 56 -29.03 -18.67 6.76
CA ARG A 56 -27.77 -18.15 7.33
C ARG A 56 -26.66 -19.20 7.13
N VAL A 57 -26.01 -19.22 5.97
CA VAL A 57 -24.85 -20.10 5.75
C VAL A 57 -23.65 -19.50 6.49
N ASN A 58 -23.14 -20.20 7.51
CA ASN A 58 -22.05 -19.76 8.38
C ASN A 58 -22.29 -18.41 9.10
N GLY A 59 -23.55 -18.04 9.36
CA GLY A 59 -23.90 -16.79 10.05
C GLY A 59 -23.87 -15.53 9.18
N SER A 60 -23.56 -15.62 7.88
CA SER A 60 -23.64 -14.48 6.94
C SER A 60 -24.94 -14.52 6.12
N ARG A 61 -25.64 -13.40 6.00
CA ARG A 61 -26.84 -13.23 5.13
C ARG A 61 -26.39 -13.14 3.67
N ILE A 62 -27.03 -13.88 2.76
CA ILE A 62 -26.75 -13.84 1.32
C ILE A 62 -27.93 -13.17 0.61
N ILE A 63 -27.64 -12.27 -0.33
CA ILE A 63 -28.62 -11.64 -1.23
C ILE A 63 -28.15 -11.90 -2.66
N VAL A 64 -28.98 -12.54 -3.48
CA VAL A 64 -28.64 -12.88 -4.87
C VAL A 64 -29.14 -11.77 -5.80
N VAL A 65 -28.25 -11.28 -6.67
CA VAL A 65 -28.60 -10.34 -7.73
C VAL A 65 -28.62 -11.08 -9.06
N ASP A 66 -29.77 -11.10 -9.72
CA ASP A 66 -29.94 -11.65 -11.06
C ASP A 66 -30.72 -10.67 -11.94
N LYS A 67 -30.06 -10.14 -12.96
CA LYS A 67 -30.70 -9.24 -13.92
C LYS A 67 -31.85 -9.87 -14.70
N ASN A 68 -31.95 -11.20 -14.72
CA ASN A 68 -33.01 -11.95 -15.41
C ASN A 68 -34.18 -12.34 -14.48
N GLY A 69 -34.11 -11.99 -13.20
CA GLY A 69 -35.23 -12.16 -12.25
C GLY A 69 -35.26 -13.46 -11.45
N GLY A 70 -34.20 -14.28 -11.48
CA GLY A 70 -34.08 -15.49 -10.66
C GLY A 70 -33.46 -15.29 -9.28
N GLY A 71 -33.12 -14.06 -8.90
CA GLY A 71 -32.50 -13.69 -7.63
C GLY A 71 -33.42 -12.86 -6.72
N ASP A 72 -32.89 -12.43 -5.58
CA ASP A 72 -33.59 -11.56 -4.62
C ASP A 72 -33.75 -10.12 -5.15
N SER A 73 -32.79 -9.64 -5.96
CA SER A 73 -32.81 -8.32 -6.59
C SER A 73 -32.46 -8.38 -8.08
N LEU A 74 -33.07 -7.49 -8.88
CA LEU A 74 -32.73 -7.29 -10.29
C LEU A 74 -31.48 -6.43 -10.49
N THR A 75 -31.20 -5.55 -9.52
CA THR A 75 -30.13 -4.55 -9.58
C THR A 75 -29.18 -4.69 -8.40
N VAL A 76 -27.95 -4.23 -8.57
CA VAL A 76 -26.94 -4.24 -7.50
C VAL A 76 -27.30 -3.22 -6.43
N GLN A 77 -27.72 -2.01 -6.81
CA GLN A 77 -28.20 -1.01 -5.84
C GLN A 77 -29.39 -1.54 -5.03
N GLY A 78 -30.34 -2.23 -5.67
CA GLY A 78 -31.48 -2.81 -4.97
C GLY A 78 -31.07 -3.82 -3.89
N ALA A 79 -30.01 -4.61 -4.12
CA ALA A 79 -29.48 -5.51 -3.10
C ALA A 79 -28.76 -4.77 -1.96
N VAL A 80 -28.07 -3.67 -2.26
CA VAL A 80 -27.49 -2.79 -1.23
C VAL A 80 -28.61 -2.15 -0.38
N ASP A 81 -29.72 -1.78 -1.00
CA ASP A 81 -30.86 -1.18 -0.32
C ASP A 81 -31.54 -2.14 0.67
N MET A 82 -31.48 -3.46 0.40
CA MET A 82 -31.98 -4.52 1.29
C MET A 82 -31.12 -4.77 2.55
N VAL A 83 -29.90 -4.24 2.60
CA VAL A 83 -29.05 -4.29 3.78
C VAL A 83 -29.54 -3.23 4.78
N PRO A 84 -29.76 -3.58 6.06
CA PRO A 84 -30.24 -2.61 7.05
C PRO A 84 -29.21 -1.50 7.31
N GLU A 85 -29.70 -0.34 7.70
CA GLU A 85 -28.86 0.73 8.24
C GLU A 85 -28.14 0.25 9.52
N GLN A 86 -26.96 0.80 9.77
CA GLN A 86 -26.09 0.46 10.92
C GLN A 86 -25.79 -1.04 11.01
N ASN A 87 -25.64 -1.70 9.86
CA ASN A 87 -25.40 -3.12 9.75
C ASN A 87 -24.18 -3.56 10.57
N THR A 88 -24.33 -4.58 11.42
CA THR A 88 -23.26 -5.11 12.28
C THR A 88 -22.82 -6.52 11.89
N GLU A 89 -23.37 -7.07 10.81
CA GLU A 89 -23.09 -8.45 10.39
C GLU A 89 -22.68 -8.51 8.91
N ARG A 90 -21.87 -9.51 8.54
CA ARG A 90 -21.47 -9.68 7.14
C ARG A 90 -22.67 -10.01 6.25
N VAL A 91 -22.98 -9.12 5.29
CA VAL A 91 -23.96 -9.39 4.23
C VAL A 91 -23.26 -9.59 2.90
N LYS A 92 -23.49 -10.74 2.28
CA LYS A 92 -22.89 -11.17 1.02
C LYS A 92 -23.87 -10.98 -0.13
N ILE A 93 -23.59 -10.01 -0.98
CA ILE A 93 -24.34 -9.77 -2.21
C ILE A 93 -23.67 -10.59 -3.33
N TYR A 94 -24.33 -11.67 -3.74
CA TYR A 94 -23.85 -12.56 -4.80
C TYR A 94 -24.43 -12.11 -6.13
N ILE A 95 -23.57 -11.60 -7.02
CA ILE A 95 -23.97 -10.97 -8.28
C ILE A 95 -23.71 -11.96 -9.42
N LEU A 96 -24.80 -12.44 -10.03
CA LEU A 96 -24.72 -13.37 -11.14
C LEU A 96 -24.11 -12.72 -12.39
N PRO A 97 -23.61 -13.51 -13.36
CA PRO A 97 -23.13 -13.01 -14.63
C PRO A 97 -24.12 -12.08 -15.33
N GLY A 98 -23.64 -10.92 -15.75
CA GLY A 98 -24.43 -9.90 -16.41
C GLY A 98 -23.72 -8.55 -16.47
N ILE A 99 -24.15 -7.72 -17.44
CA ILE A 99 -23.83 -6.29 -17.47
C ILE A 99 -24.96 -5.54 -16.75
N TYR A 100 -24.61 -4.88 -15.66
CA TYR A 100 -25.45 -4.06 -14.79
C TYR A 100 -25.13 -2.59 -15.06
N ARG A 101 -25.97 -1.94 -15.85
CA ARG A 101 -25.79 -0.54 -16.23
C ARG A 101 -26.52 0.36 -15.24
N GLU A 102 -25.87 0.63 -14.12
CA GLU A 102 -26.41 1.39 -12.99
C GLU A 102 -25.28 2.07 -12.22
N LYS A 103 -25.63 3.11 -11.46
CA LYS A 103 -24.73 3.66 -10.43
C LYS A 103 -25.02 2.97 -9.11
N VAL A 104 -23.97 2.61 -8.37
CA VAL A 104 -24.09 1.96 -7.07
C VAL A 104 -23.41 2.80 -6.00
N LEU A 105 -24.11 3.09 -4.91
CA LEU A 105 -23.58 3.68 -3.69
C LEU A 105 -23.75 2.68 -2.56
N VAL A 106 -22.63 2.29 -1.95
CA VAL A 106 -22.61 1.53 -0.69
C VAL A 106 -22.34 2.54 0.44
N PRO A 107 -23.39 3.01 1.14
CA PRO A 107 -23.28 4.15 2.05
C PRO A 107 -22.50 3.77 3.32
N ILE A 108 -21.89 4.79 3.95
CA ILE A 108 -21.13 4.64 5.21
C ILE A 108 -21.91 3.96 6.34
N SER A 109 -23.24 4.10 6.32
CA SER A 109 -24.15 3.53 7.29
C SER A 109 -24.36 2.02 7.15
N LYS A 110 -23.85 1.38 6.08
CA LYS A 110 -24.01 -0.05 5.82
C LYS A 110 -22.65 -0.78 5.73
N PRO A 111 -21.87 -0.85 6.83
CA PRO A 111 -20.59 -1.54 6.82
C PRO A 111 -20.77 -3.06 6.67
N TYR A 112 -19.67 -3.78 6.47
CA TYR A 112 -19.64 -5.24 6.36
C TYR A 112 -20.39 -5.84 5.15
N ILE A 113 -20.45 -5.12 4.02
CA ILE A 113 -20.98 -5.65 2.76
C ILE A 113 -19.88 -6.35 1.95
N SER A 114 -20.21 -7.51 1.36
CA SER A 114 -19.37 -8.18 0.36
C SER A 114 -20.05 -8.22 -1.00
N PHE A 115 -19.35 -7.84 -2.05
CA PHE A 115 -19.77 -8.08 -3.43
C PHE A 115 -19.03 -9.31 -3.98
N ILE A 116 -19.76 -10.32 -4.40
CA ILE A 116 -19.17 -11.60 -4.81
C ILE A 116 -19.71 -11.96 -6.20
N GLY A 117 -18.81 -12.07 -7.17
CA GLY A 117 -19.06 -12.63 -8.50
C GLY A 117 -18.20 -13.86 -8.77
N ASN A 118 -18.10 -14.26 -10.03
CA ASN A 118 -17.31 -15.43 -10.42
C ASN A 118 -15.82 -15.08 -10.61
N GLN A 119 -14.98 -15.47 -9.66
CA GLN A 119 -13.52 -15.23 -9.69
C GLN A 119 -12.80 -15.81 -10.93
N LYS A 120 -13.34 -16.88 -11.54
CA LYS A 120 -12.74 -17.48 -12.74
C LYS A 120 -13.09 -16.70 -14.00
N LYS A 121 -14.12 -15.85 -13.92
CA LYS A 121 -14.73 -15.17 -15.05
C LYS A 121 -15.16 -13.76 -14.66
N THR A 122 -14.23 -13.01 -14.07
CA THR A 122 -14.49 -11.65 -13.55
C THR A 122 -15.13 -10.73 -14.60
N SER A 123 -14.81 -10.90 -15.89
CA SER A 123 -15.37 -10.11 -16.99
C SER A 123 -16.84 -10.42 -17.32
N GLU A 124 -17.44 -11.48 -16.76
CA GLU A 124 -18.85 -11.80 -16.99
C GLU A 124 -19.80 -11.02 -16.06
N THR A 125 -19.32 -10.49 -14.93
CA THR A 125 -20.11 -9.67 -13.99
C THR A 125 -19.58 -8.25 -13.97
N VAL A 126 -20.26 -7.33 -14.66
CA VAL A 126 -19.80 -5.96 -14.90
C VAL A 126 -20.81 -4.95 -14.36
N ILE A 127 -20.38 -4.06 -13.48
CA ILE A 127 -21.13 -2.89 -13.05
C ILE A 127 -20.56 -1.68 -13.79
N THR A 128 -21.37 -1.02 -14.60
CA THR A 128 -20.89 -0.04 -15.58
C THR A 128 -21.73 1.23 -15.63
N TRP A 129 -21.06 2.37 -15.75
CA TRP A 129 -21.69 3.66 -16.05
C TRP A 129 -20.82 4.48 -17.01
N ASN A 130 -21.22 5.72 -17.30
CA ASN A 130 -20.57 6.53 -18.33
C ASN A 130 -20.63 8.05 -18.05
N ASN A 131 -20.55 8.45 -16.78
CA ASN A 131 -20.45 9.87 -16.44
C ASN A 131 -19.01 10.37 -16.50
N LYS A 132 -18.84 11.60 -17.00
CA LYS A 132 -17.60 12.39 -16.90
C LYS A 132 -17.82 13.69 -16.12
N ALA A 133 -16.75 14.32 -15.66
CA ALA A 133 -16.81 15.46 -14.75
C ALA A 133 -17.59 16.66 -15.32
N SER A 134 -17.52 16.90 -16.63
CA SER A 134 -18.25 17.98 -17.32
C SER A 134 -19.70 17.62 -17.70
N ASP A 135 -20.18 16.41 -17.39
CA ASP A 135 -21.62 16.14 -17.49
C ASP A 135 -22.36 16.94 -16.42
N ASN A 136 -23.57 17.39 -16.74
CA ASN A 136 -24.41 18.10 -15.78
C ASN A 136 -25.34 17.13 -15.05
N ASP A 137 -25.60 17.41 -13.77
CA ASP A 137 -26.72 16.82 -13.06
C ASP A 137 -28.08 17.39 -13.54
N GLY A 138 -29.18 16.88 -12.98
CA GLY A 138 -30.52 17.33 -13.32
C GLY A 138 -30.82 18.80 -12.98
N THR A 139 -29.92 19.48 -12.27
CA THR A 139 -30.02 20.91 -11.94
C THR A 139 -29.15 21.81 -12.84
N GLY A 140 -28.38 21.21 -13.76
CA GLY A 140 -27.49 21.93 -14.65
C GLY A 140 -26.10 22.20 -14.08
N CYS A 141 -25.76 21.63 -12.91
CA CYS A 141 -24.43 21.75 -12.31
C CYS A 141 -23.53 20.60 -12.76
N GLU A 142 -22.29 20.91 -13.15
CA GLU A 142 -21.30 19.90 -13.54
C GLU A 142 -21.06 18.90 -12.40
N LEU A 143 -20.99 17.61 -12.73
CA LEU A 143 -20.80 16.54 -11.76
C LEU A 143 -19.50 16.72 -10.97
N GLY A 144 -18.43 17.16 -11.63
CA GLY A 144 -17.07 17.09 -11.12
C GLY A 144 -16.61 15.63 -10.97
N THR A 145 -15.30 15.39 -10.82
CA THR A 145 -14.74 14.04 -10.77
C THR A 145 -15.44 13.14 -9.75
N TYR A 146 -15.66 13.64 -8.53
CA TYR A 146 -16.22 12.87 -7.43
C TYR A 146 -17.57 12.20 -7.76
N ARG A 147 -18.49 12.93 -8.40
CA ARG A 147 -19.85 12.42 -8.69
C ARG A 147 -19.90 11.52 -9.93
N THR A 148 -18.80 11.31 -10.64
CA THR A 148 -18.77 10.45 -11.85
C THR A 148 -18.69 8.96 -11.53
N ALA A 149 -18.33 8.60 -10.30
CA ALA A 149 -18.13 7.21 -9.87
C ALA A 149 -19.30 6.30 -10.30
N SER A 150 -18.96 5.23 -11.03
CA SER A 150 -19.93 4.19 -11.39
C SER A 150 -20.32 3.39 -10.16
N VAL A 151 -19.33 3.04 -9.32
CA VAL A 151 -19.53 2.50 -7.98
C VAL A 151 -18.79 3.34 -6.95
N ALA A 152 -19.49 3.74 -5.89
CA ALA A 152 -18.95 4.46 -4.75
C ALA A 152 -19.12 3.63 -3.47
N ILE A 153 -18.02 3.37 -2.78
CA ILE A 153 -17.97 2.57 -1.55
C ILE A 153 -17.55 3.48 -0.39
N GLU A 154 -18.50 3.82 0.47
CA GLU A 154 -18.27 4.62 1.68
C GLU A 154 -18.31 3.76 2.96
N ALA A 155 -18.77 2.51 2.84
CA ALA A 155 -18.90 1.55 3.93
C ALA A 155 -17.56 0.95 4.37
N ASP A 156 -17.33 0.92 5.68
CA ASP A 156 -16.18 0.23 6.29
C ASP A 156 -16.28 -1.30 6.12
N TYR A 157 -15.12 -1.95 6.11
CA TYR A 157 -14.99 -3.41 5.99
C TYR A 157 -15.63 -3.99 4.74
N PHE A 158 -15.79 -3.19 3.68
CA PHE A 158 -16.28 -3.66 2.39
C PHE A 158 -15.30 -4.66 1.78
N CYS A 159 -15.82 -5.67 1.07
CA CYS A 159 -14.96 -6.48 0.23
C CYS A 159 -15.60 -6.87 -1.09
N ALA A 160 -14.77 -7.07 -2.12
CA ALA A 160 -15.25 -7.46 -3.44
C ALA A 160 -14.37 -8.52 -4.09
N THR A 161 -14.98 -9.44 -4.83
CA THR A 161 -14.25 -10.41 -5.63
C THR A 161 -15.01 -10.84 -6.88
N GLY A 162 -14.27 -11.11 -7.97
CA GLY A 162 -14.85 -11.67 -9.19
C GLY A 162 -15.83 -10.74 -9.91
N ILE A 163 -15.67 -9.42 -9.76
CA ILE A 163 -16.50 -8.39 -10.38
C ILE A 163 -15.62 -7.38 -11.13
N THR A 164 -16.15 -6.82 -12.20
CA THR A 164 -15.60 -5.67 -12.94
C THR A 164 -16.38 -4.40 -12.61
N PHE A 165 -15.66 -3.36 -12.19
CA PHE A 165 -16.16 -1.99 -12.08
C PHE A 165 -15.68 -1.20 -13.29
N GLU A 166 -16.60 -0.56 -14.02
CA GLU A 166 -16.28 0.08 -15.30
C GLU A 166 -16.89 1.47 -15.42
N ASN A 167 -16.12 2.41 -15.96
CA ASN A 167 -16.65 3.64 -16.56
C ASN A 167 -16.26 3.68 -18.04
N THR A 168 -17.25 3.75 -18.94
CA THR A 168 -17.04 3.63 -20.38
C THR A 168 -16.65 4.95 -21.07
N VAL A 169 -16.42 6.03 -20.32
CA VAL A 169 -15.94 7.29 -20.91
C VAL A 169 -14.54 7.08 -21.48
N VAL A 170 -14.35 7.50 -22.73
CA VAL A 170 -13.05 7.53 -23.40
C VAL A 170 -12.51 8.96 -23.34
N ALA A 171 -11.54 9.18 -22.45
CA ALA A 171 -10.92 10.49 -22.28
C ALA A 171 -10.11 10.88 -23.53
N VAL A 172 -10.40 12.06 -24.07
CA VAL A 172 -9.66 12.65 -25.19
C VAL A 172 -8.58 13.57 -24.62
N PRO A 173 -7.31 13.46 -25.06
CA PRO A 173 -6.25 14.36 -24.62
C PRO A 173 -6.62 15.84 -24.79
N GLY A 174 -6.52 16.63 -23.72
CA GLY A 174 -6.89 18.06 -23.71
C GLY A 174 -8.39 18.34 -23.69
N GLY A 175 -9.24 17.31 -23.62
CA GLY A 175 -10.68 17.47 -23.46
C GLY A 175 -11.06 18.05 -22.10
N TYR A 176 -12.10 18.89 -22.08
CA TYR A 176 -12.60 19.51 -20.86
C TYR A 176 -13.45 18.54 -20.02
N GLY A 177 -13.09 18.37 -18.75
CA GLY A 177 -13.86 17.59 -17.78
C GLY A 177 -13.99 16.10 -18.12
N MET A 178 -12.94 15.49 -18.68
CA MET A 178 -12.95 14.09 -19.13
C MET A 178 -12.72 13.06 -18.01
N GLN A 179 -12.50 13.50 -16.77
CA GLN A 179 -12.35 12.63 -15.60
C GLN A 179 -13.59 11.77 -15.40
N ALA A 180 -13.41 10.47 -15.23
CA ALA A 180 -14.51 9.51 -15.21
C ALA A 180 -14.19 8.29 -14.34
N VAL A 181 -14.69 8.31 -13.11
CA VAL A 181 -14.39 7.31 -12.08
C VAL A 181 -15.20 6.03 -12.30
N ALA A 182 -14.52 4.89 -12.32
CA ALA A 182 -15.15 3.57 -12.33
C ALA A 182 -15.47 3.11 -10.90
N LEU A 183 -14.49 3.22 -10.00
CA LEU A 183 -14.61 2.85 -8.60
C LEU A 183 -14.08 3.97 -7.70
N ARG A 184 -14.90 4.40 -6.73
CA ARG A 184 -14.50 5.27 -5.62
C ARG A 184 -14.55 4.50 -4.31
N VAL A 185 -13.51 4.59 -3.49
CA VAL A 185 -13.43 3.91 -2.20
C VAL A 185 -13.02 4.90 -1.11
N ALA A 186 -13.87 5.08 -0.11
CA ALA A 186 -13.66 5.98 1.02
C ALA A 186 -13.81 5.31 2.39
N GLY A 187 -14.48 4.15 2.46
CA GLY A 187 -14.66 3.37 3.69
C GLY A 187 -13.39 2.64 4.12
N ASP A 188 -13.11 2.61 5.43
CA ASP A 188 -11.87 2.04 5.95
C ASP A 188 -11.85 0.50 5.94
N LYS A 189 -10.66 -0.08 5.80
CA LYS A 189 -10.41 -1.53 5.80
C LYS A 189 -11.14 -2.28 4.66
N ALA A 190 -11.08 -1.76 3.44
CA ALA A 190 -11.66 -2.42 2.27
C ALA A 190 -10.69 -3.45 1.63
N MET A 191 -11.22 -4.58 1.15
CA MET A 191 -10.45 -5.65 0.49
C MET A 191 -11.01 -5.97 -0.90
N PHE A 192 -10.15 -5.92 -1.91
CA PHE A 192 -10.48 -6.26 -3.28
C PHE A 192 -9.61 -7.43 -3.73
N TYR A 193 -10.24 -8.52 -4.18
CA TYR A 193 -9.55 -9.74 -4.60
C TYR A 193 -10.02 -10.18 -5.98
N ARG A 194 -9.13 -10.22 -6.98
CA ARG A 194 -9.50 -10.62 -8.36
C ARG A 194 -10.67 -9.80 -8.94
N VAL A 195 -10.64 -8.49 -8.72
CA VAL A 195 -11.55 -7.55 -9.38
C VAL A 195 -10.88 -6.90 -10.58
N GLN A 196 -11.67 -6.36 -11.48
CA GLN A 196 -11.18 -5.46 -12.54
C GLN A 196 -11.74 -4.05 -12.30
N VAL A 197 -10.91 -3.03 -12.49
CA VAL A 197 -11.33 -1.62 -12.46
C VAL A 197 -10.91 -1.01 -13.79
N LEU A 198 -11.89 -0.70 -14.64
CA LEU A 198 -11.67 -0.33 -16.03
C LEU A 198 -12.18 1.08 -16.29
N GLY A 199 -11.32 1.92 -16.86
CA GLY A 199 -11.69 3.27 -17.28
C GLY A 199 -10.60 3.90 -18.14
N THR A 200 -10.63 5.23 -18.22
CA THR A 200 -9.59 6.02 -18.86
C THR A 200 -8.96 6.98 -17.85
N GLN A 201 -9.41 8.24 -17.81
CA GLN A 201 -8.89 9.25 -16.88
C GLN A 201 -9.59 9.12 -15.53
N ASP A 202 -8.82 9.15 -14.43
CA ASP A 202 -9.31 9.09 -13.05
C ASP A 202 -10.11 7.80 -12.76
N THR A 203 -9.63 6.64 -13.22
CA THR A 203 -10.35 5.36 -13.17
C THR A 203 -10.69 4.89 -11.74
N LEU A 204 -9.70 4.86 -10.85
CA LEU A 204 -9.85 4.44 -9.44
C LEU A 204 -9.58 5.63 -8.53
N LEU A 205 -10.64 6.14 -7.91
CA LEU A 205 -10.54 7.12 -6.82
C LEU A 205 -10.41 6.36 -5.49
N ASP A 206 -9.16 6.09 -5.15
CA ASP A 206 -8.75 5.50 -3.88
C ASP A 206 -8.66 6.60 -2.79
N GLU A 207 -9.83 7.06 -2.36
CA GLU A 207 -10.04 8.37 -1.72
C GLU A 207 -9.43 8.46 -0.32
N THR A 208 -9.93 7.67 0.63
CA THR A 208 -9.55 7.68 2.05
C THR A 208 -9.69 6.29 2.65
N GLY A 209 -8.98 6.01 3.75
CA GLY A 209 -9.04 4.72 4.44
C GLY A 209 -7.82 3.83 4.16
N SER A 210 -7.88 2.60 4.65
CA SER A 210 -6.86 1.57 4.46
C SER A 210 -7.38 0.48 3.52
N HIS A 211 -6.82 0.34 2.32
CA HIS A 211 -7.32 -0.63 1.34
C HIS A 211 -6.27 -1.64 0.89
N TYR A 212 -6.74 -2.83 0.55
CA TYR A 212 -5.91 -3.89 0.00
C TYR A 212 -6.49 -4.41 -1.32
N PHE A 213 -5.75 -4.17 -2.41
CA PHE A 213 -6.02 -4.72 -3.73
C PHE A 213 -5.06 -5.89 -3.98
N TYR A 214 -5.60 -7.10 -4.10
CA TYR A 214 -4.81 -8.32 -4.31
C TYR A 214 -5.23 -9.04 -5.58
N HIS A 215 -4.27 -9.33 -6.47
CA HIS A 215 -4.55 -9.97 -7.77
C HIS A 215 -5.60 -9.23 -8.61
N CYS A 216 -5.63 -7.90 -8.54
CA CYS A 216 -6.58 -7.08 -9.29
C CYS A 216 -6.01 -6.68 -10.64
N HIS A 217 -6.90 -6.33 -11.58
CA HIS A 217 -6.52 -5.69 -12.83
C HIS A 217 -7.07 -4.26 -12.83
N ILE A 218 -6.19 -3.27 -12.98
CA ILE A 218 -6.58 -1.84 -13.00
C ILE A 218 -6.09 -1.25 -14.31
N GLN A 219 -7.01 -0.67 -15.09
CA GLN A 219 -6.73 -0.15 -16.42
C GLN A 219 -7.11 1.32 -16.55
N GLY A 220 -6.21 2.15 -17.08
CA GLY A 220 -6.53 3.54 -17.43
C GLY A 220 -5.39 4.29 -18.12
N ASN A 221 -5.51 5.61 -18.26
CA ASN A 221 -4.52 6.44 -18.95
C ASN A 221 -3.88 7.53 -18.06
N VAL A 222 -4.64 8.51 -17.60
CA VAL A 222 -4.19 9.70 -16.87
C VAL A 222 -4.67 9.60 -15.43
N ASP A 223 -3.74 9.69 -14.48
CA ASP A 223 -3.97 9.65 -13.03
C ASP A 223 -4.94 8.54 -12.62
N PHE A 224 -4.84 7.37 -13.26
CA PHE A 224 -5.92 6.39 -13.19
C PHE A 224 -6.01 5.65 -11.85
N ILE A 225 -5.04 5.85 -10.95
CA ILE A 225 -5.11 5.54 -9.52
C ILE A 225 -4.80 6.81 -8.74
N PHE A 226 -5.78 7.41 -8.09
CA PHE A 226 -5.60 8.71 -7.42
C PHE A 226 -6.40 8.79 -6.13
N GLY A 227 -6.01 9.71 -5.24
CA GLY A 227 -6.64 9.88 -3.93
C GLY A 227 -5.63 10.01 -2.80
N ARG A 228 -6.08 9.82 -1.55
CA ARG A 228 -5.33 10.09 -0.32
C ARG A 228 -5.24 8.90 0.61
N SER A 229 -5.68 7.71 0.21
CA SER A 229 -5.74 6.56 1.11
C SER A 229 -4.35 5.98 1.46
N ARG A 230 -4.35 5.01 2.37
CA ARG A 230 -3.21 4.15 2.69
C ARG A 230 -3.46 2.77 2.09
N SER A 231 -2.94 2.55 0.88
CA SER A 231 -3.29 1.37 0.10
C SER A 231 -2.11 0.54 -0.34
N ILE A 232 -2.32 -0.76 -0.36
CA ILE A 232 -1.40 -1.73 -0.96
C ILE A 232 -2.06 -2.40 -2.15
N TYR A 233 -1.34 -2.39 -3.27
CA TYR A 233 -1.64 -3.07 -4.52
C TYR A 233 -0.64 -4.20 -4.67
N GLN A 234 -1.05 -5.43 -4.41
CA GLN A 234 -0.16 -6.59 -4.44
C GLN A 234 -0.52 -7.55 -5.56
N GLU A 235 0.48 -7.95 -6.34
CA GLU A 235 0.33 -8.93 -7.42
C GLU A 235 -0.76 -8.52 -8.44
N CYS A 236 -0.95 -7.22 -8.59
CA CYS A 236 -1.90 -6.64 -9.53
C CYS A 236 -1.29 -6.49 -10.92
N VAL A 237 -2.16 -6.51 -11.92
CA VAL A 237 -1.84 -6.03 -13.26
C VAL A 237 -2.31 -4.59 -13.34
N ILE A 238 -1.39 -3.69 -13.64
CA ILE A 238 -1.65 -2.27 -13.81
C ILE A 238 -1.41 -1.97 -15.30
N GLN A 239 -2.48 -1.80 -16.05
CA GLN A 239 -2.46 -1.72 -17.51
C GLN A 239 -2.72 -0.30 -17.98
N SER A 240 -1.74 0.29 -18.66
CA SER A 240 -1.95 1.57 -19.30
C SER A 240 -2.60 1.43 -20.68
N THR A 241 -3.54 2.31 -20.98
CA THR A 241 -4.16 2.50 -22.30
C THR A 241 -3.91 3.90 -22.85
N ALA A 242 -2.86 4.59 -22.39
CA ALA A 242 -2.52 5.89 -22.96
C ALA A 242 -2.02 5.75 -24.40
N GLU A 243 -2.41 6.71 -25.24
CA GLU A 243 -1.88 6.83 -26.62
C GLU A 243 -0.64 7.72 -26.65
N ASN A 244 -0.68 8.85 -25.94
CA ASN A 244 0.39 9.83 -25.88
C ASN A 244 1.05 9.81 -24.50
N SER A 245 0.48 10.55 -23.55
CA SER A 245 1.03 10.71 -22.20
C SER A 245 0.00 10.34 -21.15
N GLY A 246 0.45 9.77 -20.04
CA GLY A 246 -0.40 9.42 -18.92
C GLY A 246 0.39 9.20 -17.65
N ALA A 247 -0.31 8.83 -16.58
CA ALA A 247 0.29 8.60 -15.29
C ALA A 247 -0.49 7.52 -14.53
N ILE A 248 0.25 6.62 -13.87
CA ILE A 248 -0.36 5.55 -13.09
C ILE A 248 -0.99 6.10 -11.82
N ALA A 249 -0.19 6.81 -11.02
CA ALA A 249 -0.60 7.23 -9.69
C ALA A 249 -0.65 8.75 -9.54
N ALA A 250 -1.66 9.29 -8.86
CA ALA A 250 -1.71 10.68 -8.40
C ALA A 250 -2.12 10.73 -6.93
N HIS A 251 -1.14 10.47 -6.05
CA HIS A 251 -1.38 10.46 -4.60
C HIS A 251 -1.39 11.89 -4.05
N HIS A 252 -2.34 12.17 -3.16
CA HIS A 252 -2.51 13.47 -2.53
C HIS A 252 -2.35 13.35 -1.02
N ARG A 253 -1.24 13.90 -0.56
CA ARG A 253 -0.84 14.00 0.83
C ARG A 253 -0.34 15.41 1.04
N ASP A 254 -0.81 16.06 2.09
CA ASP A 254 -0.52 17.49 2.33
C ASP A 254 0.50 17.72 3.43
N SER A 255 0.81 16.68 4.20
CA SER A 255 1.67 16.79 5.37
C SER A 255 2.57 15.57 5.53
N PRO A 256 3.82 15.74 6.02
CA PRO A 256 4.72 14.63 6.27
C PRO A 256 4.28 13.76 7.45
N TYR A 257 3.29 14.21 8.23
CA TYR A 257 2.74 13.49 9.37
C TYR A 257 1.56 12.58 9.01
N GLU A 258 0.97 12.72 7.81
CA GLU A 258 -0.11 11.84 7.36
C GLU A 258 0.46 10.44 7.05
N ASP A 259 -0.09 9.37 7.61
CA ASP A 259 0.34 8.00 7.26
C ASP A 259 -0.44 7.45 6.06
N THR A 260 -0.37 8.15 4.91
CA THR A 260 -1.09 7.75 3.69
C THR A 260 -0.12 7.58 2.52
N GLY A 261 -0.48 6.78 1.53
CA GLY A 261 0.41 6.47 0.41
C GLY A 261 -0.03 5.23 -0.34
N PHE A 262 0.47 5.11 -1.57
CA PHE A 262 0.26 3.94 -2.40
C PHE A 262 1.51 3.05 -2.41
N SER A 263 1.33 1.75 -2.19
CA SER A 263 2.39 0.75 -2.28
C SER A 263 2.04 -0.30 -3.31
N PHE A 264 2.79 -0.35 -4.41
CA PHE A 264 2.69 -1.36 -5.46
C PHE A 264 3.74 -2.43 -5.21
N VAL A 265 3.33 -3.68 -5.01
CA VAL A 265 4.20 -4.79 -4.61
C VAL A 265 4.01 -5.97 -5.55
N ASN A 266 5.08 -6.41 -6.21
CA ASN A 266 5.07 -7.53 -7.15
C ASN A 266 4.01 -7.37 -8.27
N CYS A 267 3.76 -6.12 -8.69
CA CYS A 267 2.80 -5.83 -9.76
C CYS A 267 3.44 -5.97 -11.14
N LYS A 268 2.61 -6.18 -12.15
CA LYS A 268 2.99 -6.07 -13.56
C LYS A 268 2.45 -4.77 -14.12
N ILE A 269 3.33 -3.88 -14.52
CA ILE A 269 3.01 -2.60 -15.15
C ILE A 269 3.20 -2.78 -16.65
N ILE A 270 2.09 -2.85 -17.39
CA ILE A 270 2.06 -3.18 -18.82
C ILE A 270 1.22 -2.16 -19.59
N GLY A 271 1.23 -2.23 -20.92
CA GLY A 271 0.29 -1.46 -21.74
C GLY A 271 0.94 -0.64 -22.85
N THR A 272 0.41 0.56 -23.10
CA THR A 272 0.84 1.45 -24.20
C THR A 272 1.11 2.88 -23.73
N GLY A 273 1.76 3.67 -24.60
CA GLY A 273 1.97 5.11 -24.42
C GLY A 273 3.20 5.46 -23.59
N TYR A 274 3.35 6.75 -23.32
CA TYR A 274 4.42 7.33 -22.50
C TYR A 274 3.87 7.60 -21.09
N ILE A 275 4.22 6.75 -20.13
CA ILE A 275 3.62 6.75 -18.80
C ILE A 275 4.59 7.17 -17.71
N TYR A 276 4.15 8.10 -16.89
CA TYR A 276 4.75 8.38 -15.59
C TYR A 276 4.26 7.37 -14.55
N LEU A 277 5.16 6.89 -13.69
CA LEU A 277 4.81 6.07 -12.54
C LEU A 277 3.91 6.83 -11.55
N GLY A 278 3.95 8.15 -11.58
CA GLY A 278 3.00 8.98 -10.88
C GLY A 278 3.29 10.46 -10.99
N ARG A 279 2.31 11.25 -10.55
CA ARG A 279 2.38 12.71 -10.45
C ARG A 279 2.00 13.17 -9.06
N ALA A 280 2.70 14.16 -8.54
CA ALA A 280 2.44 14.68 -7.20
C ALA A 280 1.17 15.55 -7.21
N TRP A 281 0.02 14.98 -6.82
CA TRP A 281 -1.21 15.77 -6.68
C TRP A 281 -1.21 16.58 -5.37
N GLY A 282 -0.66 16.01 -4.29
CA GLY A 282 -0.40 16.72 -3.03
C GLY A 282 1.09 17.00 -2.80
N ASN A 283 1.39 17.99 -1.96
CA ASN A 283 2.76 18.45 -1.67
C ASN A 283 3.68 17.35 -1.09
N TYR A 284 3.11 16.34 -0.45
CA TYR A 284 3.82 15.22 0.19
C TYR A 284 3.50 13.87 -0.47
N SER A 285 3.09 13.89 -1.75
CA SER A 285 2.68 12.71 -2.51
C SER A 285 3.62 11.51 -2.29
N ARG A 286 3.05 10.33 -2.02
CA ARG A 286 3.80 9.13 -1.69
C ARG A 286 3.29 7.93 -2.49
N ALA A 287 4.10 7.45 -3.42
CA ALA A 287 3.88 6.18 -4.11
C ALA A 287 5.18 5.37 -4.16
N VAL A 288 5.11 4.08 -3.85
CA VAL A 288 6.27 3.19 -3.80
C VAL A 288 6.00 1.99 -4.70
N TYR A 289 6.97 1.64 -5.55
CA TYR A 289 6.92 0.45 -6.40
C TYR A 289 8.03 -0.51 -5.97
N SER A 290 7.64 -1.73 -5.60
CA SER A 290 8.54 -2.75 -5.05
C SER A 290 8.39 -4.06 -5.81
N TYR A 291 9.48 -4.54 -6.40
CA TYR A 291 9.53 -5.81 -7.15
C TYR A 291 8.56 -5.86 -8.32
N CYS A 292 8.21 -4.70 -8.88
CA CYS A 292 7.31 -4.63 -10.01
C CYS A 292 8.08 -4.92 -11.32
N HIS A 293 7.38 -5.57 -12.24
CA HIS A 293 7.82 -5.70 -13.62
C HIS A 293 7.25 -4.55 -14.43
N PHE A 294 8.04 -3.97 -15.34
CA PHE A 294 7.64 -2.84 -16.15
C PHE A 294 7.91 -3.15 -17.63
N ASP A 295 6.89 -2.97 -18.46
CA ASP A 295 7.07 -2.86 -19.92
C ASP A 295 7.85 -1.58 -20.27
N ASP A 296 8.34 -1.50 -21.51
CA ASP A 296 9.06 -0.34 -22.05
C ASP A 296 8.11 0.82 -22.43
N ILE A 297 7.27 1.22 -21.46
CA ILE A 297 6.29 2.31 -21.56
C ILE A 297 6.57 3.44 -20.58
N ILE A 298 7.59 3.28 -19.71
CA ILE A 298 7.89 4.22 -18.64
C ILE A 298 8.83 5.31 -19.14
N THR A 299 8.31 6.51 -19.30
CA THR A 299 9.03 7.68 -19.86
C THR A 299 10.03 8.24 -18.86
N PRO A 300 11.31 8.48 -19.20
CA PRO A 300 12.21 9.31 -18.37
C PRO A 300 11.69 10.75 -18.28
N PRO A 301 11.66 11.43 -17.10
CA PRO A 301 12.26 11.11 -15.80
C PRO A 301 11.48 10.15 -14.88
N ARG A 302 10.52 9.38 -15.40
CA ARG A 302 9.64 8.38 -14.76
C ARG A 302 8.56 8.96 -13.85
N TRP A 303 8.74 10.20 -13.43
CA TRP A 303 7.84 10.92 -12.52
C TRP A 303 7.63 12.35 -13.02
N SER A 304 6.50 12.96 -12.71
CA SER A 304 6.24 14.37 -12.99
C SER A 304 5.81 15.09 -11.71
N ASP A 305 6.43 16.23 -11.45
CA ASP A 305 6.19 17.13 -10.32
C ASP A 305 5.22 18.27 -10.69
N TRP A 306 4.45 18.11 -11.77
CA TRP A 306 3.59 19.16 -12.33
C TRP A 306 4.31 20.49 -12.63
N ASN A 307 5.65 20.46 -12.80
CA ASN A 307 6.50 21.64 -12.95
C ASN A 307 6.60 22.54 -11.70
N TYR A 308 6.38 21.99 -10.50
CA TYR A 308 6.62 22.69 -9.23
C TYR A 308 7.85 22.08 -8.51
N PRO A 309 9.04 22.70 -8.60
CA PRO A 309 10.28 22.15 -8.06
C PRO A 309 10.24 21.86 -6.56
N SER A 310 9.43 22.60 -5.79
CA SER A 310 9.25 22.38 -4.34
C SER A 310 8.64 21.03 -4.00
N MET A 311 7.99 20.37 -4.97
CA MET A 311 7.46 19.02 -4.80
C MET A 311 8.52 17.94 -5.06
N GLN A 312 9.70 18.25 -5.64
CA GLN A 312 10.73 17.24 -5.92
C GLN A 312 11.36 16.64 -4.65
N ASN A 313 11.50 17.43 -3.59
CA ASN A 313 12.27 17.03 -2.40
C ASN A 313 11.48 16.13 -1.43
N VAL A 314 10.18 15.95 -1.67
CA VAL A 314 9.27 15.29 -0.72
C VAL A 314 8.80 13.93 -1.24
N ILE A 315 9.09 13.60 -2.49
CA ILE A 315 8.57 12.40 -3.10
C ILE A 315 9.49 11.22 -2.85
N VAL A 316 9.06 10.32 -1.96
CA VAL A 316 9.76 9.07 -1.65
C VAL A 316 9.47 8.04 -2.74
N TYR A 317 10.08 8.25 -3.92
CA TYR A 317 10.17 7.23 -4.94
C TYR A 317 11.37 6.35 -4.63
N ASN A 318 11.12 5.20 -4.00
CA ASN A 318 12.21 4.32 -3.60
C ASN A 318 12.89 3.73 -4.85
N LYS A 319 13.96 4.38 -5.29
CA LYS A 319 14.73 4.13 -6.52
C LYS A 319 15.40 2.74 -6.57
N CYS A 320 15.30 1.96 -5.49
CA CYS A 320 16.07 0.74 -5.26
C CYS A 320 15.41 -0.57 -5.72
N ILE A 321 14.20 -0.56 -6.31
CA ILE A 321 13.53 -1.83 -6.66
C ILE A 321 12.86 -1.77 -8.05
N LEU A 322 13.64 -1.36 -9.05
CA LEU A 322 13.29 -1.55 -10.47
C LEU A 322 14.06 -2.75 -11.04
N ASP A 323 13.41 -3.50 -11.94
CA ASP A 323 13.86 -4.72 -12.62
C ASP A 323 15.35 -4.66 -13.07
N LYS A 324 16.08 -5.79 -12.92
CA LYS A 324 17.47 -5.95 -13.38
C LYS A 324 17.66 -5.57 -14.86
N LYS A 325 16.61 -5.69 -15.69
CA LYS A 325 16.65 -5.30 -17.10
C LYS A 325 16.77 -3.78 -17.33
N MET A 326 16.36 -2.95 -16.37
CA MET A 326 16.38 -1.49 -16.50
C MET A 326 17.73 -0.84 -16.13
N TYR A 327 18.70 -1.64 -15.67
CA TYR A 327 20.07 -1.21 -15.44
C TYR A 327 20.99 -1.82 -16.49
N ASN A 328 21.30 -1.07 -17.55
CA ASN A 328 22.44 -1.39 -18.40
C ASN A 328 23.79 -1.03 -17.74
N TRP A 329 23.78 -0.65 -16.45
CA TRP A 329 24.98 -0.41 -15.64
C TRP A 329 24.70 -0.74 -14.15
N PRO A 330 25.39 -1.71 -13.51
CA PRO A 330 24.89 -2.32 -12.28
C PRO A 330 25.40 -1.72 -10.96
N PHE A 331 25.98 -0.51 -10.90
CA PHE A 331 26.62 -0.08 -9.65
C PHE A 331 26.46 1.41 -9.25
N PRO A 332 25.89 1.71 -8.04
CA PRO A 332 26.10 2.98 -7.34
C PRO A 332 27.55 3.19 -6.87
N ILE A 333 28.41 2.17 -7.02
CA ILE A 333 29.85 2.20 -6.72
C ILE A 333 30.57 3.28 -7.55
N SER A 334 30.07 3.61 -8.75
CA SER A 334 30.72 4.59 -9.64
C SER A 334 30.83 5.99 -9.00
N PHE A 335 29.78 6.44 -8.31
CA PHE A 335 29.78 7.77 -7.67
C PHE A 335 30.67 7.77 -6.41
N THR A 336 30.62 6.70 -5.61
CA THR A 336 31.50 6.52 -4.46
C THR A 336 32.97 6.37 -4.89
N MET A 337 33.25 5.70 -6.01
CA MET A 337 34.59 5.58 -6.58
C MET A 337 35.10 6.93 -7.11
N ILE A 338 34.26 7.71 -7.79
CA ILE A 338 34.62 9.06 -8.25
C ILE A 338 34.95 9.93 -7.04
N HIS A 339 34.09 9.92 -6.01
CA HIS A 339 34.31 10.66 -4.77
C HIS A 339 35.62 10.22 -4.09
N MET A 340 35.84 8.92 -3.86
CA MET A 340 37.08 8.41 -3.26
C MET A 340 38.32 8.75 -4.10
N SER A 341 38.22 8.72 -5.43
CA SER A 341 39.32 9.10 -6.32
C SER A 341 39.66 10.59 -6.24
N PHE A 342 38.64 11.45 -6.12
CA PHE A 342 38.80 12.89 -5.96
C PHE A 342 39.50 13.22 -4.63
N TYR A 343 39.00 12.68 -3.51
CA TYR A 343 39.60 12.93 -2.19
C TYR A 343 41.01 12.37 -2.06
N THR A 344 41.29 11.20 -2.66
CA THR A 344 42.65 10.63 -2.67
C THR A 344 43.61 11.51 -3.47
N SER A 345 43.17 12.02 -4.63
CA SER A 345 43.96 12.92 -5.47
C SER A 345 44.21 14.26 -4.78
N LEU A 346 43.20 14.81 -4.11
CA LEU A 346 43.29 16.04 -3.33
C LEU A 346 44.25 15.88 -2.14
N ALA A 347 44.13 14.78 -1.39
CA ALA A 347 45.03 14.47 -0.28
C ALA A 347 46.50 14.32 -0.75
N PHE A 348 46.71 13.66 -1.89
CA PHE A 348 48.03 13.54 -2.50
C PHE A 348 48.61 14.92 -2.88
N LEU A 349 47.81 15.78 -3.52
CA LEU A 349 48.21 17.15 -3.87
C LEU A 349 48.58 17.96 -2.63
N LEU A 350 47.73 17.95 -1.59
CA LEU A 350 47.93 18.74 -0.37
C LEU A 350 49.18 18.31 0.42
N VAL A 351 49.44 17.00 0.52
CA VAL A 351 50.55 16.46 1.32
C VAL A 351 51.87 16.46 0.54
N ARG A 352 51.86 16.00 -0.72
CA ARG A 352 53.10 15.74 -1.47
C ARG A 352 53.53 16.89 -2.37
N ILE A 353 52.59 17.63 -2.93
CA ILE A 353 52.88 18.74 -3.86
C ILE A 353 52.94 20.05 -3.09
N PHE A 354 51.85 20.41 -2.40
CA PHE A 354 51.76 21.69 -1.70
C PHE A 354 52.35 21.67 -0.28
N ARG A 355 52.63 20.49 0.29
CA ARG A 355 53.22 20.29 1.63
C ARG A 355 52.51 21.09 2.73
N LEU A 356 51.19 21.22 2.63
CA LEU A 356 50.37 21.97 3.58
C LEU A 356 50.08 21.18 4.88
N VAL A 357 50.37 19.87 4.88
CA VAL A 357 50.12 18.97 6.01
C VAL A 357 51.34 18.07 6.21
N GLU A 358 51.82 17.95 7.45
CA GLU A 358 52.95 17.08 7.79
C GLU A 358 52.59 15.59 7.60
N PRO A 359 53.42 14.78 6.92
CA PRO A 359 53.14 13.38 6.71
C PRO A 359 53.27 12.59 8.02
N VAL A 360 52.15 12.07 8.52
CA VAL A 360 52.15 11.13 9.65
C VAL A 360 52.66 9.77 9.15
N ALA A 361 53.90 9.42 9.52
CA ALA A 361 54.46 8.11 9.22
C ALA A 361 53.86 7.05 10.15
N MET A 362 52.96 6.21 9.64
CA MET A 362 52.41 5.08 10.36
C MET A 362 53.17 3.79 10.00
N SER A 363 53.56 3.00 11.00
CA SER A 363 54.21 1.71 10.75
C SER A 363 53.21 0.70 10.14
N ARG A 364 53.73 -0.24 9.35
CA ARG A 364 52.92 -1.23 8.63
C ARG A 364 52.10 -2.10 9.61
N ASP A 365 52.68 -2.45 10.74
CA ASP A 365 52.03 -3.28 11.75
C ASP A 365 50.85 -2.56 12.40
N LEU A 366 51.02 -1.26 12.73
CA LEU A 366 49.95 -0.44 13.31
C LEU A 366 48.79 -0.22 12.31
N TYR A 367 49.12 -0.07 11.02
CA TYR A 367 48.12 0.05 9.96
C TYR A 367 47.28 -1.25 9.83
N LEU A 368 47.94 -2.40 9.82
CA LEU A 368 47.27 -3.70 9.69
C LEU A 368 46.43 -4.05 10.93
N SER A 369 46.94 -3.78 12.13
CA SER A 369 46.25 -4.14 13.39
C SER A 369 45.08 -3.23 13.71
N SER A 370 45.16 -1.95 13.33
CA SER A 370 44.23 -0.93 13.81
C SER A 370 43.33 -0.39 12.69
N ILE A 371 43.87 -0.12 11.50
CA ILE A 371 43.08 0.53 10.44
C ILE A 371 42.25 -0.48 9.64
N ILE A 372 42.82 -1.62 9.24
CA ILE A 372 42.10 -2.61 8.42
C ILE A 372 40.82 -3.15 9.11
N PRO A 373 40.85 -3.53 10.39
CA PRO A 373 39.64 -4.01 11.08
C PRO A 373 38.56 -2.93 11.18
N ILE A 374 38.95 -1.67 11.42
CA ILE A 374 38.02 -0.54 11.48
C ILE A 374 37.37 -0.30 10.11
N ILE A 375 38.16 -0.34 9.02
CA ILE A 375 37.63 -0.22 7.65
C ILE A 375 36.67 -1.37 7.35
N ALA A 376 37.02 -2.61 7.71
CA ALA A 376 36.16 -3.77 7.47
C ALA A 376 34.82 -3.67 8.23
N LEU A 377 34.85 -3.24 9.50
CA LEU A 377 33.65 -3.00 10.29
C LEU A 377 32.82 -1.83 9.74
N TYR A 378 33.47 -0.76 9.28
CA TYR A 378 32.78 0.36 8.65
C TYR A 378 32.10 -0.06 7.33
N SER A 379 32.80 -0.78 6.46
CA SER A 379 32.25 -1.33 5.22
C SER A 379 31.08 -2.31 5.49
N PHE A 380 31.19 -3.14 6.52
CA PHE A 380 30.11 -4.03 6.93
C PHE A 380 28.87 -3.26 7.44
N SER A 381 29.08 -2.19 8.20
CA SER A 381 27.99 -1.32 8.65
C SER A 381 27.32 -0.54 7.50
N LEU A 382 28.07 -0.19 6.45
CA LEU A 382 27.53 0.38 5.22
C LEU A 382 26.66 -0.64 4.46
N TRP A 383 27.07 -1.91 4.42
CA TRP A 383 26.34 -2.98 3.75
C TRP A 383 25.02 -3.33 4.44
N LEU A 384 24.95 -3.22 5.77
CA LEU A 384 23.74 -3.52 6.55
C LEU A 384 22.76 -2.36 6.71
N SER A 385 23.12 -1.13 6.32
CA SER A 385 22.35 0.08 6.64
C SER A 385 21.53 0.60 5.46
N ASN A 386 20.22 0.76 5.70
CA ASN A 386 19.27 1.38 4.77
C ASN A 386 19.53 2.90 4.61
N SER A 387 19.21 3.45 3.43
CA SER A 387 19.60 4.79 2.95
C SER A 387 19.08 5.98 3.76
N THR A 388 18.06 5.80 4.60
CA THR A 388 17.44 6.88 5.41
C THR A 388 18.28 7.36 6.59
N PHE A 389 19.34 6.64 6.98
CA PHE A 389 20.19 6.99 8.13
C PHE A 389 21.61 7.43 7.76
N GLN A 390 21.86 7.89 6.53
CA GLN A 390 23.18 8.37 6.14
C GLN A 390 23.66 9.57 6.99
N MET A 391 22.77 10.47 7.42
CA MET A 391 23.16 11.63 8.23
C MET A 391 23.65 11.26 9.63
N LEU A 392 23.09 10.20 10.25
CA LEU A 392 23.52 9.76 11.58
C LEU A 392 24.94 9.15 11.57
N LYS A 393 25.42 8.71 10.39
CA LYS A 393 26.77 8.16 10.21
C LYS A 393 27.87 9.23 10.36
N ALA A 394 27.56 10.49 10.08
CA ALA A 394 28.51 11.60 10.24
C ALA A 394 28.93 11.79 11.71
N LEU A 395 28.10 11.38 12.67
CA LEU A 395 28.33 11.49 14.11
C LEU A 395 29.06 10.27 14.70
N MET A 396 29.25 9.19 13.94
CA MET A 396 29.85 7.96 14.46
C MET A 396 31.26 8.14 15.04
N PRO A 397 32.17 8.94 14.46
CA PRO A 397 33.49 9.17 15.07
C PRO A 397 33.39 9.77 16.48
N VAL A 398 32.48 10.73 16.66
CA VAL A 398 32.25 11.40 17.95
C VAL A 398 31.64 10.43 18.96
N ILE A 399 30.67 9.61 18.55
CA ILE A 399 30.00 8.62 19.40
C ILE A 399 30.99 7.53 19.83
N VAL A 400 31.77 6.97 18.91
CA VAL A 400 32.73 5.90 19.19
C VAL A 400 33.82 6.40 20.14
N TYR A 401 34.35 7.60 19.91
CA TYR A 401 35.35 8.20 20.79
C TYR A 401 34.79 8.48 22.20
N SER A 402 33.57 9.01 22.29
CA SER A 402 32.91 9.25 23.58
C SER A 402 32.70 7.95 24.37
N ILE A 403 32.31 6.88 23.68
CA ILE A 403 32.17 5.53 24.27
C ILE A 403 33.52 5.00 24.73
N GLY A 404 34.58 5.14 23.92
CA GLY A 404 35.94 4.73 24.28
C GLY A 404 36.47 5.42 25.53
N VAL A 405 36.17 6.73 25.68
CA VAL A 405 36.46 7.49 26.89
C VAL A 405 35.63 7.01 28.08
N SER A 406 34.33 6.77 27.90
CA SER A 406 33.46 6.29 28.98
C SER A 406 33.83 4.90 29.52
N PHE A 407 34.43 4.04 28.69
CA PHE A 407 34.93 2.73 29.11
C PHE A 407 36.39 2.73 29.57
N GLU A 408 36.98 3.92 29.77
CA GLU A 408 38.39 4.11 30.14
C GLU A 408 39.39 3.42 29.19
N LYS A 409 38.96 3.14 27.96
CA LYS A 409 39.82 2.58 26.91
C LYS A 409 40.67 3.67 26.25
N GLU A 410 40.24 4.93 26.32
CA GLU A 410 40.95 6.09 25.80
C GLU A 410 40.89 7.26 26.78
N SER A 411 41.95 8.07 26.85
CA SER A 411 41.98 9.30 27.65
C SER A 411 41.33 10.45 26.87
N PHE A 412 40.40 11.18 27.48
CA PHE A 412 39.76 12.33 26.82
C PHE A 412 40.79 13.41 26.46
N LYS A 413 40.91 13.69 25.16
CA LYS A 413 41.66 14.80 24.58
C LYS A 413 40.71 15.77 23.90
N THR A 414 40.75 17.03 24.34
CA THR A 414 39.91 18.12 23.83
C THR A 414 40.13 18.37 22.35
N ASP A 415 41.39 18.42 21.90
CA ASP A 415 41.72 18.71 20.49
C ASP A 415 41.17 17.65 19.53
N THR A 416 41.19 16.38 19.97
CA THR A 416 40.64 15.26 19.19
C THR A 416 39.12 15.34 19.09
N MET A 417 38.45 15.67 20.19
CA MET A 417 36.99 15.85 20.21
C MET A 417 36.56 17.02 19.34
N VAL A 418 37.27 18.16 19.39
CA VAL A 418 37.00 19.34 18.54
C VAL A 418 37.16 18.99 17.07
N ASN A 419 38.25 18.33 16.67
CA ASN A 419 38.47 17.92 15.29
C ASN A 419 37.37 16.98 14.77
N MET A 420 36.97 15.98 15.57
CA MET A 420 35.91 15.06 15.20
C MET A 420 34.57 15.78 15.03
N ASN A 421 34.22 16.69 15.94
CA ASN A 421 32.99 17.48 15.83
C ASN A 421 33.00 18.42 14.61
N SER A 422 34.14 19.08 14.30
CA SER A 422 34.26 19.93 13.11
C SER A 422 34.08 19.16 11.82
N ILE A 423 34.62 17.93 11.73
CA ILE A 423 34.43 17.04 10.58
C ILE A 423 32.97 16.62 10.47
N SER A 424 32.34 16.20 11.58
CA SER A 424 30.93 15.83 11.60
C SER A 424 30.01 16.97 11.17
N ILE A 425 30.25 18.19 11.64
CA ILE A 425 29.51 19.40 11.24
C ILE A 425 29.71 19.69 9.76
N GLY A 426 30.94 19.61 9.25
CA GLY A 426 31.22 19.81 7.82
C GLY A 426 30.49 18.82 6.91
N ILE A 427 30.40 17.55 7.32
CA ILE A 427 29.66 16.52 6.60
C ILE A 427 28.15 16.78 6.65
N VAL A 428 27.62 17.21 7.80
CA VAL A 428 26.19 17.54 7.95
C VAL A 428 25.82 18.76 7.09
N VAL A 429 26.66 19.79 7.04
CA VAL A 429 26.45 20.98 6.20
C VAL A 429 26.51 20.61 4.71
N ALA A 430 27.50 19.81 4.29
CA ALA A 430 27.62 19.37 2.90
C ALA A 430 26.48 18.44 2.45
N ALA A 431 25.86 17.71 3.39
CA ALA A 431 24.68 16.89 3.11
C ALA A 431 23.38 17.72 3.02
N TYR A 432 23.35 18.93 3.60
CA TYR A 432 22.16 19.80 3.62
C TYR A 432 21.89 20.46 2.25
N ASP A 433 22.91 20.62 1.40
CA ASP A 433 22.77 21.16 0.04
C ASP A 433 22.20 20.15 -0.98
N ASN A 434 21.97 18.89 -0.58
CA ASN A 434 21.41 17.84 -1.43
C ASN A 434 20.06 17.27 -0.90
N ALA A 435 19.37 18.00 -0.03
CA ALA A 435 18.08 17.60 0.57
C ALA A 435 16.87 18.30 -0.06
#